data_AF-A0A3M7G3R8-F1
#
_entry.id   AF-A0A3M7G3R8-F1
#
_cell.length_a   1.000
_cell.length_b   1.000
_cell.length_c   1.000
_cell.angle_alpha   90.00
_cell.angle_beta   90.00
_cell.angle_gamma   90.00
#
_symmetry.space_group_name_H-M   'P 1'
#
loop_
_entity.id
_entity.type
_entity.pdbx_description
1 polymer ?
#
loop_
_entity_poly.entity_id
_entity_poly.type
_entity_poly.pdbx_seq_one_letter_code
_entity_poly.pdbx_strand_id
1 'polypeptide(L)'
;MASMMLLCLYDDALPQPHSTVSGWAAHYLGAQEFLKACGPSSLDASVSFDRLIFMNMRVPSIFLGIARRKGVMLSQPDWIAFGASHQQANHALAQLYKNALQIPGVLEEAESLIRRKNDDQNLESQCSKIQQLQREMYHWITHESTMATYWGRHLSECIYVTDADKFDASIEEHCVLESNTTFISHYNFPDYNMVQDFTLYLVFMMALNCTLLRLLHFHPTANLNHLQRMKDNVWRDAFAIASDMCMTIHYQSKFESQGIAGFIELLLSLAQAFFEEVGAFEKIGWCQAVLCATQLRIKRLRSTQPKTLCRVGDLADDFATVGRFKMSNPHMADERHVLVERPSRPYKSDVTRNPETWFGQLIRISRILSNV
;
A
#
# COMPACT_ATOMS: atom_id res chain seq x y z
N MET A 1 -19.14 0.19 -14.67
CA MET A 1 -18.21 -0.09 -13.57
C MET A 1 -17.06 -1.00 -13.98
N ALA A 2 -17.30 -2.27 -14.35
CA ALA A 2 -16.24 -3.15 -14.87
C ALA A 2 -15.50 -2.54 -16.06
N SER A 3 -16.20 -1.88 -16.97
CA SER A 3 -15.57 -1.14 -18.08
C SER A 3 -14.66 0.00 -17.59
N MET A 4 -15.01 0.70 -16.51
CA MET A 4 -14.17 1.78 -15.94
C MET A 4 -12.91 1.21 -15.28
N MET A 5 -13.03 0.09 -14.57
CA MET A 5 -11.87 -0.61 -13.99
C MET A 5 -10.97 -1.22 -15.07
N LEU A 6 -11.55 -1.69 -16.19
CA LEU A 6 -10.79 -2.21 -17.33
C LEU A 6 -10.07 -1.09 -18.09
N LEU A 7 -10.56 0.15 -18.07
CA LEU A 7 -9.85 1.29 -18.67
C LEU A 7 -8.50 1.56 -18.00
N CYS A 8 -8.31 1.18 -16.73
CA CYS A 8 -7.01 1.23 -16.05
C CYS A 8 -5.93 0.40 -16.75
N LEU A 9 -6.29 -0.64 -17.52
CA LEU A 9 -5.34 -1.44 -18.32
C LEU A 9 -4.82 -0.68 -19.54
N TYR A 10 -5.55 0.35 -19.97
CA TYR A 10 -5.34 1.05 -21.24
C TYR A 10 -4.82 2.49 -21.08
N ASP A 11 -4.73 3.03 -19.86
CA ASP A 11 -4.32 4.43 -19.63
C ASP A 11 -2.95 4.78 -20.16
N ASP A 12 -1.98 3.85 -20.11
CA ASP A 12 -0.66 4.14 -20.65
C ASP A 12 -0.70 4.39 -22.18
N ALA A 13 -1.79 4.03 -22.87
CA ALA A 13 -1.99 4.28 -24.30
C ALA A 13 -2.66 5.63 -24.59
N LEU A 14 -3.29 6.26 -23.60
CA LEU A 14 -3.94 7.57 -23.71
C LEU A 14 -3.48 8.48 -22.57
N PRO A 15 -2.20 8.91 -22.55
CA PRO A 15 -1.70 9.82 -21.53
C PRO A 15 -2.59 11.08 -21.52
N GLN A 16 -3.14 11.43 -20.36
CA GLN A 16 -3.85 12.70 -20.18
C GLN A 16 -2.81 13.78 -19.86
N PRO A 17 -2.44 14.66 -20.81
CA PRO A 17 -1.30 15.58 -20.67
C PRO A 17 -1.50 16.69 -19.61
N HIS A 18 -2.67 16.73 -18.95
CA HIS A 18 -3.05 17.79 -18.00
C HIS A 18 -3.65 17.26 -16.69
N SER A 19 -3.62 15.94 -16.44
CA SER A 19 -4.09 15.39 -15.18
C SER A 19 -2.95 15.32 -14.17
N THR A 20 -3.15 15.90 -12.98
CA THR A 20 -2.26 15.70 -11.81
C THR A 20 -2.46 14.33 -11.15
N VAL A 21 -3.46 13.57 -11.59
CA VAL A 21 -3.77 12.23 -11.08
C VAL A 21 -3.43 11.22 -12.18
N SER A 22 -2.68 10.17 -11.83
CA SER A 22 -2.40 9.06 -12.75
C SER A 22 -3.72 8.51 -13.33
N GLY A 23 -3.73 8.20 -14.63
CA GLY A 23 -4.98 7.84 -15.33
C GLY A 23 -5.77 6.75 -14.61
N TRP A 24 -5.06 5.73 -14.11
CA TRP A 24 -5.69 4.59 -13.46
C TRP A 24 -6.38 5.02 -12.15
N ALA A 25 -5.72 5.88 -11.36
CA ALA A 25 -6.30 6.41 -10.14
C ALA A 25 -7.55 7.24 -10.44
N ALA A 26 -7.56 8.02 -11.54
CA ALA A 26 -8.75 8.76 -11.96
C ALA A 26 -9.95 7.83 -12.27
N HIS A 27 -9.72 6.68 -12.92
CA HIS A 27 -10.79 5.71 -13.17
C HIS A 27 -11.28 5.01 -11.90
N TYR A 28 -10.37 4.67 -10.97
CA TYR A 28 -10.78 4.12 -9.67
C TYR A 28 -11.60 5.12 -8.86
N LEU A 29 -11.22 6.41 -8.87
CA LEU A 29 -11.99 7.46 -8.22
C LEU A 29 -13.34 7.66 -8.88
N GLY A 30 -13.39 7.67 -10.22
CA GLY A 30 -14.66 7.73 -10.94
C GLY A 30 -15.57 6.55 -10.63
N ALA A 31 -15.00 5.34 -10.54
CA ALA A 31 -15.75 4.14 -10.16
C ALA A 31 -16.26 4.21 -8.71
N GLN A 32 -15.47 4.77 -7.78
CA GLN A 32 -15.93 5.05 -6.42
C GLN A 32 -17.07 6.07 -6.40
N GLU A 33 -16.94 7.24 -7.03
CA GLU A 33 -18.01 8.24 -7.01
C GLU A 33 -19.30 7.72 -7.68
N PHE A 34 -19.17 6.90 -8.73
CA PHE A 34 -20.33 6.22 -9.33
C PHE A 34 -21.01 5.26 -8.35
N LEU A 35 -20.24 4.36 -7.73
CA LEU A 35 -20.77 3.43 -6.72
C LEU A 35 -21.43 4.16 -5.54
N LYS A 36 -20.79 5.24 -5.07
CA LYS A 36 -21.32 6.09 -4.00
C LYS A 36 -22.68 6.69 -4.36
N ALA A 37 -22.84 7.13 -5.61
CA ALA A 37 -24.11 7.68 -6.10
C ALA A 37 -25.20 6.60 -6.24
N CYS A 38 -24.82 5.37 -6.62
CA CYS A 38 -25.76 4.26 -6.79
C CYS A 38 -26.12 3.55 -5.48
N GLY A 39 -25.24 3.57 -4.49
CA GLY A 39 -25.40 2.88 -3.21
C GLY A 39 -25.20 1.35 -3.28
N PRO A 40 -25.16 0.65 -2.14
CA PRO A 40 -24.89 -0.79 -2.08
C PRO A 40 -25.92 -1.66 -2.79
N SER A 41 -27.17 -1.21 -2.91
CA SER A 41 -28.25 -1.92 -3.61
C SER A 41 -28.03 -2.04 -5.12
N SER A 42 -27.05 -1.32 -5.67
CA SER A 42 -26.65 -1.42 -7.08
C SER A 42 -25.82 -2.66 -7.39
N LEU A 43 -25.36 -3.38 -6.36
CA LEU A 43 -24.65 -4.65 -6.48
C LEU A 43 -25.45 -5.75 -5.79
N ASP A 44 -25.49 -6.93 -6.40
CA ASP A 44 -26.10 -8.12 -5.81
C ASP A 44 -25.00 -9.04 -5.25
N ALA A 45 -24.94 -9.18 -3.93
CA ALA A 45 -23.99 -10.06 -3.26
C ALA A 45 -24.15 -11.54 -3.66
N SER A 46 -25.31 -11.94 -4.19
CA SER A 46 -25.55 -13.29 -4.73
C SER A 46 -24.95 -13.49 -6.13
N VAL A 47 -24.67 -12.41 -6.87
CA VAL A 47 -24.08 -12.43 -8.22
C VAL A 47 -22.55 -12.42 -8.13
N SER A 48 -21.89 -13.47 -8.65
CA SER A 48 -20.43 -13.64 -8.60
C SER A 48 -19.64 -12.47 -9.19
N PHE A 49 -20.16 -11.86 -10.25
CA PHE A 49 -19.49 -10.76 -10.93
C PHE A 49 -19.49 -9.48 -10.09
N ASP A 50 -20.63 -9.13 -9.49
CA ASP A 50 -20.77 -7.98 -8.61
C ASP A 50 -19.89 -8.10 -7.37
N ARG A 51 -19.80 -9.31 -6.81
CA ARG A 51 -18.84 -9.63 -5.75
C ARG A 51 -17.40 -9.36 -6.19
N LEU A 52 -16.99 -9.87 -7.35
CA LEU A 52 -15.64 -9.67 -7.85
C LEU A 52 -15.32 -8.20 -8.04
N ILE A 53 -16.26 -7.40 -8.56
CA ILE A 53 -16.08 -5.95 -8.69
C ILE A 53 -15.85 -5.31 -7.32
N PHE A 54 -16.72 -5.59 -6.34
CA PHE A 54 -16.57 -5.06 -4.99
C PHE A 54 -15.22 -5.43 -4.37
N MET A 55 -14.84 -6.71 -4.44
CA MET A 55 -13.57 -7.18 -3.86
C MET A 55 -12.35 -6.52 -4.51
N ASN A 56 -12.36 -6.37 -5.84
CA ASN A 56 -11.27 -5.73 -6.58
C ASN A 56 -11.22 -4.21 -6.39
N MET A 57 -12.31 -3.57 -5.95
CA MET A 57 -12.30 -2.15 -5.59
C MET A 57 -11.70 -1.90 -4.21
N ARG A 58 -11.82 -2.85 -3.25
CA ARG A 58 -11.42 -2.61 -1.85
C ARG A 58 -9.96 -2.23 -1.68
N VAL A 59 -9.04 -3.07 -2.15
CA VAL A 59 -7.60 -2.87 -1.93
C VAL A 59 -7.11 -1.57 -2.60
N PRO A 60 -7.34 -1.32 -3.89
CA PRO A 60 -6.95 -0.06 -4.52
C PRO A 60 -7.58 1.16 -3.81
N SER A 61 -8.82 1.05 -3.34
CA SER A 61 -9.47 2.15 -2.61
C SER A 61 -8.74 2.47 -1.30
N ILE A 62 -8.38 1.46 -0.51
CA ILE A 62 -7.63 1.66 0.74
C ILE A 62 -6.31 2.36 0.47
N PHE A 63 -5.51 1.84 -0.46
CA PHE A 63 -4.19 2.38 -0.76
C PHE A 63 -4.26 3.80 -1.33
N LEU A 64 -5.18 4.06 -2.27
CA LEU A 64 -5.39 5.38 -2.84
C LEU A 64 -5.93 6.37 -1.79
N GLY A 65 -6.82 5.92 -0.90
CA GLY A 65 -7.33 6.71 0.21
C GLY A 65 -6.22 7.09 1.21
N ILE A 66 -5.32 6.16 1.53
CA ILE A 66 -4.16 6.43 2.39
C ILE A 66 -3.21 7.43 1.72
N ALA A 67 -2.82 7.17 0.47
CA ALA A 67 -1.95 8.04 -0.32
C ALA A 67 -2.48 9.49 -0.39
N ARG A 68 -3.79 9.63 -0.56
CA ARG A 68 -4.46 10.94 -0.64
C ARG A 68 -4.90 11.50 0.72
N ARG A 69 -4.71 10.76 1.81
CA ARG A 69 -5.23 11.08 3.16
C ARG A 69 -6.71 11.46 3.15
N LYS A 70 -7.51 10.69 2.40
CA LYS A 70 -8.93 10.97 2.15
C LYS A 70 -9.78 9.74 2.40
N GLY A 71 -10.83 9.89 3.21
CA GLY A 71 -11.84 8.87 3.46
C GLY A 71 -12.41 8.29 2.17
N VAL A 72 -12.67 6.99 2.18
CA VAL A 72 -13.17 6.24 1.02
C VAL A 72 -14.63 5.88 1.24
N MET A 73 -15.46 5.88 0.20
CA MET A 73 -16.90 5.56 0.38
C MET A 73 -17.12 4.18 1.01
N LEU A 74 -16.21 3.24 0.73
CA LEU A 74 -16.32 1.85 1.17
C LEU A 74 -16.18 1.70 2.69
N SER A 75 -15.76 2.76 3.39
CA SER A 75 -15.73 2.81 4.85
C SER A 75 -17.10 3.11 5.48
N GLN A 76 -18.13 3.42 4.69
CA GLN A 76 -19.48 3.68 5.20
C GLN A 76 -20.13 2.39 5.72
N PRO A 77 -20.99 2.46 6.76
CA PRO A 77 -21.57 1.27 7.40
C PRO A 77 -22.26 0.32 6.43
N ASP A 78 -23.03 0.84 5.47
CA ASP A 78 -23.79 0.00 4.54
C ASP A 78 -22.87 -0.77 3.57
N TRP A 79 -21.73 -0.18 3.16
CA TRP A 79 -20.73 -0.86 2.34
C TRP A 79 -19.92 -1.88 3.12
N ILE A 80 -19.67 -1.63 4.41
CA ILE A 80 -19.05 -2.62 5.31
C ILE A 80 -20.00 -3.79 5.53
N ALA A 81 -21.29 -3.52 5.75
CA ALA A 81 -22.33 -4.54 5.91
C ALA A 81 -22.47 -5.37 4.63
N PHE A 82 -22.46 -4.72 3.46
CA PHE A 82 -22.40 -5.40 2.17
C PHE A 82 -21.17 -6.31 2.11
N GLY A 83 -19.98 -5.81 2.45
CA GLY A 83 -18.76 -6.62 2.51
C GLY A 83 -18.88 -7.83 3.44
N ALA A 84 -19.52 -7.68 4.59
CA ALA A 84 -19.69 -8.72 5.60
C ALA A 84 -20.74 -9.78 5.24
N SER A 85 -21.75 -9.46 4.40
CA SER A 85 -22.79 -10.42 4.00
C SER A 85 -22.29 -11.52 3.06
N HIS A 86 -21.01 -11.50 2.69
CA HIS A 86 -20.41 -12.47 1.80
C HIS A 86 -19.93 -13.70 2.59
N GLN A 87 -20.26 -14.92 2.15
CA GLN A 87 -19.77 -16.15 2.80
C GLN A 87 -18.23 -16.33 2.72
N GLN A 88 -17.57 -15.73 1.72
CA GLN A 88 -16.10 -15.59 1.66
C GLN A 88 -15.55 -14.47 2.56
N ALA A 89 -16.40 -13.63 3.16
CA ALA A 89 -16.00 -12.65 4.17
C ALA A 89 -15.75 -13.26 5.56
N ASN A 90 -15.85 -14.58 5.70
CA ASN A 90 -15.34 -15.33 6.85
C ASN A 90 -13.83 -15.60 6.76
N HIS A 91 -13.14 -15.12 5.72
CA HIS A 91 -11.69 -15.21 5.60
C HIS A 91 -11.00 -14.12 6.44
N ALA A 92 -9.87 -14.43 7.07
CA ALA A 92 -9.08 -13.49 7.88
C ALA A 92 -8.92 -12.11 7.22
N LEU A 93 -8.64 -12.09 5.91
CA LEU A 93 -8.50 -10.86 5.11
C LEU A 93 -9.73 -9.94 5.12
N ALA A 94 -10.93 -10.45 5.33
CA ALA A 94 -12.12 -9.62 5.38
C ALA A 94 -12.15 -8.73 6.63
N GLN A 95 -11.68 -9.24 7.78
CA GLN A 95 -11.54 -8.43 8.99
C GLN A 95 -10.43 -7.38 8.84
N LEU A 96 -9.30 -7.77 8.24
CA LEU A 96 -8.25 -6.82 7.86
C LEU A 96 -8.83 -5.68 7.02
N TYR A 97 -9.54 -5.99 5.93
CA TYR A 97 -10.07 -4.98 5.03
C TYR A 97 -11.14 -4.11 5.68
N LYS A 98 -11.98 -4.67 6.54
CA LYS A 98 -12.94 -3.88 7.33
C LYS A 98 -12.22 -2.81 8.15
N ASN A 99 -11.16 -3.18 8.86
CA ASN A 99 -10.37 -2.25 9.67
C ASN A 99 -9.58 -1.28 8.78
N ALA A 100 -8.99 -1.77 7.68
CA ALA A 100 -8.16 -0.99 6.79
C ALA A 100 -8.96 0.09 6.02
N LEU A 101 -10.23 -0.18 5.72
CA LEU A 101 -11.14 0.80 5.12
C LEU A 101 -11.37 2.03 6.02
N GLN A 102 -11.17 1.94 7.33
CA GLN A 102 -11.30 3.08 8.24
C GLN A 102 -10.06 3.99 8.25
N ILE A 103 -8.88 3.46 7.88
CA ILE A 103 -7.61 4.18 7.95
C ILE A 103 -7.65 5.50 7.17
N PRO A 104 -8.08 5.55 5.90
CA PRO A 104 -8.11 6.80 5.14
C PRO A 104 -8.92 7.92 5.82
N GLY A 105 -10.06 7.59 6.44
CA GLY A 105 -10.90 8.57 7.14
C GLY A 105 -10.26 9.08 8.44
N VAL A 106 -9.52 8.21 9.14
CA VAL A 106 -8.75 8.59 10.32
C VAL A 106 -7.57 9.51 9.95
N LEU A 107 -6.91 9.27 8.82
CA LEU A 107 -5.89 10.16 8.27
C LEU A 107 -6.48 11.52 7.90
N GLU A 108 -7.65 11.54 7.25
CA GLU A 108 -8.34 12.78 6.86
C GLU A 108 -8.70 13.66 8.07
N GLU A 109 -9.27 13.06 9.13
CA GLU A 109 -9.63 13.80 10.34
C GLU A 109 -8.37 14.32 11.07
N ALA A 110 -7.28 13.54 11.06
CA ALA A 110 -6.00 14.00 11.61
C ALA A 110 -5.48 15.25 10.89
N GLU A 111 -5.59 15.32 9.55
CA GLU A 111 -5.20 16.52 8.78
C GLU A 111 -6.10 17.72 9.08
N SER A 112 -7.39 17.51 9.37
CA SER A 112 -8.31 18.56 9.84
C SER A 112 -7.86 19.13 11.19
N LEU A 113 -7.49 18.25 12.13
CA LEU A 113 -7.05 18.64 13.48
C LEU A 113 -5.68 19.32 13.50
N ILE A 114 -4.74 18.96 12.62
CA ILE A 114 -3.44 19.64 12.51
C ILE A 114 -3.60 21.12 12.15
N ARG A 115 -4.65 21.48 11.40
CA ARG A 115 -4.93 22.87 10.99
C ARG A 115 -5.64 23.68 12.07
N ARG A 116 -6.29 23.04 13.03
CA ARG A 116 -7.01 23.69 14.14
C ARG A 116 -6.05 23.87 15.32
N LYS A 117 -6.19 24.98 16.07
CA LYS A 117 -5.44 25.18 17.33
C LYS A 117 -6.39 25.00 18.51
N ASN A 118 -5.87 24.49 19.62
CA ASN A 118 -6.56 24.39 20.92
C ASN A 118 -7.81 23.50 20.93
N ASP A 119 -7.74 22.31 20.30
CA ASP A 119 -8.83 21.33 20.27
C ASP A 119 -8.39 20.00 20.89
N ASP A 120 -7.93 20.08 22.15
CA ASP A 120 -7.28 18.96 22.85
C ASP A 120 -8.22 17.75 23.02
N GLN A 121 -9.52 17.98 23.19
CA GLN A 121 -10.51 16.90 23.35
C GLN A 121 -10.68 16.10 22.05
N ASN A 122 -10.79 16.77 20.89
CA ASN A 122 -10.89 16.05 19.62
C ASN A 122 -9.56 15.40 19.25
N LEU A 123 -8.42 15.99 19.63
CA LEU A 123 -7.10 15.39 19.47
C LEU A 123 -6.97 14.07 20.26
N GLU A 124 -7.34 14.06 21.54
CA GLU A 124 -7.31 12.84 22.37
C GLU A 124 -8.25 11.75 21.84
N SER A 125 -9.46 12.15 21.42
CA SER A 125 -10.41 11.25 20.76
C SER A 125 -9.82 10.65 19.49
N GLN A 126 -9.13 11.45 18.68
CA GLN A 126 -8.52 10.99 17.44
C GLN A 126 -7.34 10.06 17.68
N CYS A 127 -6.45 10.38 18.62
CA CYS A 127 -5.37 9.48 19.04
C CYS A 127 -5.93 8.13 19.52
N SER A 128 -7.00 8.16 20.33
CA SER A 128 -7.65 6.95 20.83
C SER A 128 -8.24 6.09 19.70
N LYS A 129 -8.83 6.70 18.67
CA LYS A 129 -9.33 6.00 17.48
C LYS A 129 -8.20 5.34 16.69
N ILE A 130 -7.08 6.05 16.48
CA ILE A 130 -5.91 5.48 15.80
C ILE A 130 -5.37 4.28 16.59
N GLN A 131 -5.19 4.42 17.90
CA GLN A 131 -4.72 3.34 18.75
C GLN A 131 -5.68 2.15 18.80
N GLN A 132 -7.00 2.39 18.71
CA GLN A 132 -7.97 1.31 18.59
C GLN A 132 -7.78 0.52 17.30
N LEU A 133 -7.64 1.20 16.16
CA LEU A 133 -7.34 0.52 14.89
C LEU A 133 -6.01 -0.24 14.95
N GLN A 134 -4.98 0.32 15.58
CA GLN A 134 -3.71 -0.38 15.77
C GLN A 134 -3.88 -1.68 16.58
N ARG A 135 -4.67 -1.65 17.66
CA ARG A 135 -4.99 -2.85 18.44
C ARG A 135 -5.76 -3.88 17.63
N GLU A 136 -6.72 -3.45 16.82
CA GLU A 136 -7.49 -4.34 15.95
C GLU A 136 -6.62 -4.98 14.86
N MET A 137 -5.71 -4.22 14.26
CA MET A 137 -4.73 -4.75 13.30
C MET A 137 -3.75 -5.73 13.95
N TYR A 138 -3.27 -5.40 15.16
CA TYR A 138 -2.41 -6.29 15.92
C TYR A 138 -3.13 -7.59 16.31
N HIS A 139 -4.37 -7.50 16.78
CA HIS A 139 -5.20 -8.66 17.08
C HIS A 139 -5.35 -9.55 15.85
N TRP A 140 -5.68 -8.95 14.70
CA TRP A 140 -5.83 -9.66 13.44
C TRP A 140 -4.55 -10.43 13.04
N ILE A 141 -3.39 -9.78 13.01
CA ILE A 141 -2.15 -10.44 12.57
C ILE A 141 -1.75 -11.57 13.53
N THR A 142 -2.05 -11.43 14.82
CA THR A 142 -1.64 -12.39 15.86
C THR A 142 -2.62 -13.53 16.11
N HIS A 143 -3.91 -13.37 15.79
CA HIS A 143 -4.95 -14.36 16.14
C HIS A 143 -5.78 -14.86 14.95
N GLU A 144 -5.92 -14.07 13.88
CA GLU A 144 -6.86 -14.37 12.80
C GLU A 144 -6.18 -14.64 11.46
N SER A 145 -5.05 -13.99 11.19
CA SER A 145 -4.32 -14.08 9.92
C SER A 145 -3.63 -15.45 9.70
N THR A 146 -3.17 -15.69 8.48
CA THR A 146 -2.31 -16.85 8.18
C THR A 146 -1.00 -16.77 8.98
N MET A 147 -0.51 -15.55 9.22
CA MET A 147 0.66 -15.27 10.06
C MET A 147 0.46 -15.58 11.54
N ALA A 148 -0.77 -15.74 12.05
CA ALA A 148 -1.02 -15.96 13.47
C ALA A 148 -0.28 -17.21 14.00
N THR A 149 -0.26 -18.28 13.21
CA THR A 149 0.44 -19.54 13.55
C THR A 149 1.96 -19.43 13.54
N TYR A 150 2.48 -18.37 12.89
CA TYR A 150 3.90 -18.10 12.67
C TYR A 150 4.38 -16.83 13.40
N TRP A 151 3.49 -16.15 14.11
CA TRP A 151 3.81 -14.92 14.80
C TRP A 151 4.93 -15.14 15.83
N GLY A 152 5.90 -14.23 15.85
CA GLY A 152 7.13 -14.34 16.64
C GLY A 152 8.20 -15.28 16.07
N ARG A 153 7.86 -16.31 15.29
CA ARG A 153 8.85 -17.24 14.69
C ARG A 153 9.65 -16.61 13.56
N HIS A 154 9.04 -15.66 12.83
CA HIS A 154 9.73 -14.86 11.83
C HIS A 154 10.98 -14.16 12.38
N LEU A 155 11.02 -13.84 13.68
CA LEU A 155 12.19 -13.24 14.34
C LEU A 155 13.35 -14.24 14.52
N SER A 156 13.07 -15.54 14.54
CA SER A 156 14.08 -16.61 14.68
C SER A 156 14.45 -17.26 13.35
N GLU A 157 13.54 -17.24 12.37
CA GLU A 157 13.74 -17.83 11.05
C GLU A 157 14.20 -16.76 10.06
N CYS A 158 15.47 -16.39 10.18
CA CYS A 158 16.11 -15.41 9.33
C CYS A 158 17.16 -16.04 8.43
N ILE A 159 17.40 -15.38 7.29
CA ILE A 159 18.53 -15.62 6.39
C ILE A 159 19.54 -14.50 6.66
N TYR A 160 20.77 -14.87 7.00
CA TYR A 160 21.83 -13.90 7.27
C TYR A 160 22.59 -13.59 5.98
N VAL A 161 23.13 -12.37 5.87
CA VAL A 161 23.98 -11.98 4.72
C VAL A 161 25.22 -12.88 4.55
N THR A 162 25.59 -13.64 5.59
CA THR A 162 26.66 -14.64 5.55
C THR A 162 26.26 -15.96 4.87
N ASP A 163 24.96 -16.19 4.69
CA ASP A 163 24.40 -17.39 4.08
C ASP A 163 24.34 -17.22 2.55
N ALA A 164 25.51 -17.06 1.91
CA ALA A 164 25.64 -16.73 0.49
C ALA A 164 24.85 -17.66 -0.44
N ASP A 165 24.68 -18.94 -0.08
CA ASP A 165 23.89 -19.92 -0.84
C ASP A 165 22.38 -19.64 -0.86
N LYS A 166 21.90 -18.74 0.02
CA LYS A 166 20.49 -18.31 0.09
C LYS A 166 20.20 -17.07 -0.74
N PHE A 167 21.21 -16.48 -1.38
CA PHE A 167 21.07 -15.33 -2.27
C PHE A 167 21.19 -15.78 -3.73
N ASP A 168 20.11 -15.60 -4.47
CA ASP A 168 20.06 -15.89 -5.90
C ASP A 168 20.59 -14.70 -6.70
N ALA A 169 21.78 -14.84 -7.30
CA ALA A 169 22.43 -13.81 -8.10
C ALA A 169 21.67 -13.43 -9.40
N SER A 170 20.63 -14.18 -9.78
CA SER A 170 19.74 -13.81 -10.88
C SER A 170 18.65 -12.83 -10.48
N ILE A 171 18.48 -12.58 -9.18
CA ILE A 171 17.51 -11.63 -8.62
C ILE A 171 18.26 -10.34 -8.25
N GLU A 172 17.87 -9.25 -8.90
CA GLU A 172 18.56 -7.96 -8.78
C GLU A 172 18.67 -7.47 -7.34
N GLU A 173 17.61 -7.58 -6.54
CA GLU A 173 17.63 -7.18 -5.13
C GLU A 173 18.61 -8.03 -4.31
N HIS A 174 18.68 -9.35 -4.53
CA HIS A 174 19.54 -10.24 -3.75
C HIS A 174 21.03 -9.86 -3.84
N CYS A 175 21.50 -9.44 -5.02
CA CYS A 175 22.86 -8.96 -5.21
C CYS A 175 23.20 -7.75 -4.31
N VAL A 176 22.23 -6.86 -4.10
CA VAL A 176 22.38 -5.71 -3.20
C VAL A 176 22.28 -6.12 -1.74
N LEU A 177 21.34 -7.01 -1.41
CA LEU A 177 21.13 -7.50 -0.05
C LEU A 177 22.36 -8.25 0.49
N GLU A 178 22.95 -9.13 -0.31
CA GLU A 178 24.14 -9.91 0.08
C GLU A 178 25.37 -9.00 0.32
N SER A 179 25.50 -7.91 -0.44
CA SER A 179 26.66 -7.02 -0.40
C SER A 179 26.54 -5.85 0.58
N ASN A 180 25.41 -5.70 1.29
CA ASN A 180 25.16 -4.56 2.18
C ASN A 180 24.75 -5.00 3.59
N THR A 181 25.59 -4.68 4.58
CA THR A 181 25.43 -5.13 5.98
C THR A 181 24.51 -4.25 6.83
N THR A 182 23.80 -3.27 6.26
CA THR A 182 22.88 -2.39 7.03
C THR A 182 21.74 -3.18 7.69
N PHE A 183 21.30 -4.24 7.03
CA PHE A 183 20.43 -5.27 7.60
C PHE A 183 21.16 -6.60 7.48
N ILE A 184 21.61 -7.14 8.61
CA ILE A 184 22.42 -8.38 8.65
C ILE A 184 21.59 -9.65 8.41
N SER A 185 20.27 -9.53 8.51
CA SER A 185 19.32 -10.63 8.45
C SER A 185 18.04 -10.22 7.74
N HIS A 186 17.43 -11.18 7.05
CA HIS A 186 16.17 -11.02 6.35
C HIS A 186 15.19 -12.10 6.76
N TYR A 187 13.90 -11.76 6.83
CA TYR A 187 12.86 -12.71 7.20
C TYR A 187 12.67 -13.76 6.13
N ASN A 188 12.59 -15.02 6.55
CA ASN A 188 12.12 -16.12 5.72
C ASN A 188 10.69 -16.46 6.12
N PHE A 189 9.86 -16.82 5.14
CA PHE A 189 8.47 -17.21 5.39
C PHE A 189 8.21 -18.62 4.84
N PRO A 190 7.29 -19.38 5.45
CA PRO A 190 6.87 -20.68 4.92
C PRO A 190 6.15 -20.60 3.57
N ASP A 191 5.33 -19.56 3.36
CA ASP A 191 4.54 -19.40 2.15
C ASP A 191 4.28 -17.92 1.82
N TYR A 192 3.67 -17.67 0.66
CA TYR A 192 3.40 -16.33 0.15
C TYR A 192 2.29 -15.60 0.93
N ASN A 193 1.25 -16.31 1.39
CA ASN A 193 0.13 -15.71 2.10
C ASN A 193 0.59 -15.11 3.43
N MET A 194 1.55 -15.76 4.09
CA MET A 194 2.19 -15.25 5.30
C MET A 194 2.90 -13.91 5.09
N VAL A 195 3.79 -13.82 4.10
CA VAL A 195 4.48 -12.54 3.81
C VAL A 195 3.50 -11.47 3.35
N GLN A 196 2.44 -11.83 2.63
CA GLN A 196 1.40 -10.90 2.20
C GLN A 196 0.62 -10.34 3.39
N ASP A 197 0.13 -11.20 4.29
CA ASP A 197 -0.56 -10.78 5.52
C ASP A 197 0.33 -9.85 6.36
N PHE A 198 1.61 -10.22 6.53
CA PHE A 198 2.56 -9.44 7.31
C PHE A 198 2.83 -8.07 6.70
N THR A 199 3.12 -8.01 5.40
CA THR A 199 3.46 -6.75 4.73
C THR A 199 2.27 -5.79 4.63
N LEU A 200 1.05 -6.29 4.43
CA LEU A 200 -0.17 -5.47 4.53
C LEU A 200 -0.35 -4.90 5.93
N TYR A 201 -0.15 -5.72 6.97
CA TYR A 201 -0.15 -5.26 8.36
C TYR A 201 0.88 -4.15 8.58
N LEU A 202 2.12 -4.34 8.13
CA LEU A 202 3.18 -3.33 8.26
C LEU A 202 2.80 -2.01 7.59
N VAL A 203 2.28 -2.05 6.36
CA VAL A 203 1.85 -0.83 5.62
C VAL A 203 0.79 -0.06 6.40
N PHE A 204 -0.25 -0.74 6.89
CA PHE A 204 -1.33 -0.11 7.63
C PHE A 204 -0.89 0.42 8.99
N MET A 205 -0.09 -0.35 9.73
CA MET A 205 0.48 0.09 10.99
C MET A 205 1.41 1.27 10.83
N MET A 206 2.21 1.31 9.76
CA MET A 206 3.09 2.43 9.46
C MET A 206 2.30 3.71 9.18
N ALA A 207 1.22 3.62 8.41
CA ALA A 207 0.33 4.75 8.15
C ALA A 207 -0.30 5.30 9.44
N LEU A 208 -0.76 4.42 10.32
CA LEU A 208 -1.34 4.79 11.62
C LEU A 208 -0.29 5.42 12.55
N ASN A 209 0.89 4.81 12.67
CA ASN A 209 1.99 5.32 13.50
C ASN A 209 2.49 6.68 13.02
N CYS A 210 2.74 6.85 11.72
CA CYS A 210 3.18 8.13 11.18
C CYS A 210 2.11 9.22 11.34
N THR A 211 0.83 8.86 11.28
CA THR A 211 -0.28 9.80 11.56
C THR A 211 -0.31 10.22 13.03
N LEU A 212 -0.09 9.30 13.97
CA LEU A 212 0.07 9.65 15.40
C LEU A 212 1.29 10.55 15.62
N LEU A 213 2.46 10.20 15.09
CA LEU A 213 3.68 11.01 15.21
C LEU A 213 3.45 12.43 14.66
N ARG A 214 2.72 12.54 13.57
CA ARG A 214 2.36 13.80 12.95
C ARG A 214 1.46 14.64 13.86
N LEU A 215 0.39 14.08 14.40
CA LEU A 215 -0.47 14.76 15.37
C LEU A 215 0.33 15.25 16.58
N LEU A 216 1.18 14.40 17.14
CA LEU A 216 2.04 14.71 18.29
C LEU A 216 3.11 15.76 17.96
N HIS A 217 3.57 15.82 16.70
CA HIS A 217 4.54 16.81 16.25
C HIS A 217 3.93 18.21 16.15
N PHE A 218 2.71 18.32 15.59
CA PHE A 218 2.03 19.60 15.38
C PHE A 218 1.26 20.11 16.61
N HIS A 219 1.04 19.25 17.63
CA HIS A 219 0.39 19.60 18.89
C HIS A 219 1.30 19.33 20.12
N PRO A 220 2.46 19.99 20.24
CA PRO A 220 3.44 19.68 21.28
C PRO A 220 3.00 20.09 22.70
N THR A 221 1.97 20.93 22.84
CA THR A 221 1.52 21.48 24.13
C THR A 221 0.37 20.69 24.77
N ALA A 222 -0.25 19.76 24.05
CA ALA A 222 -1.28 18.89 24.61
C ALA A 222 -0.65 18.01 25.72
N ASN A 223 -1.38 17.80 26.82
CA ASN A 223 -0.98 17.15 28.08
C ASN A 223 0.32 16.32 28.04
N LEU A 224 1.42 16.97 28.44
CA LEU A 224 2.81 16.61 28.08
C LEU A 224 3.26 15.19 28.51
N ASN A 225 2.81 14.65 29.64
CA ASN A 225 3.41 13.43 30.19
C ASN A 225 2.89 12.14 29.55
N HIS A 226 1.58 12.03 29.29
CA HIS A 226 0.99 10.85 28.65
C HIS A 226 1.35 10.81 27.16
N LEU A 227 1.26 11.96 26.49
CA LEU A 227 1.57 12.08 25.07
C LEU A 227 3.07 11.94 24.76
N GLN A 228 3.97 12.34 25.67
CA GLN A 228 5.40 12.11 25.47
C GLN A 228 5.77 10.62 25.53
N ARG A 229 5.27 9.87 26.51
CA ARG A 229 5.47 8.41 26.55
C ARG A 229 4.86 7.72 25.33
N MET A 230 3.69 8.18 24.91
CA MET A 230 3.05 7.71 23.68
C MET A 230 3.96 7.97 22.47
N LYS A 231 4.53 9.17 22.34
CA LYS A 231 5.43 9.54 21.25
C LYS A 231 6.65 8.62 21.16
N ASP A 232 7.31 8.35 22.28
CA ASP A 232 8.52 7.51 22.31
C ASP A 232 8.20 6.05 21.92
N ASN A 233 7.07 5.53 22.37
CA ASN A 233 6.60 4.20 21.99
C ASN A 233 6.23 4.13 20.50
N VAL A 234 5.41 5.07 20.02
CA VAL A 234 4.99 5.14 18.62
C VAL A 234 6.20 5.32 17.70
N TRP A 235 7.21 6.09 18.12
CA TRP A 235 8.45 6.26 17.37
C TRP A 235 9.22 4.95 17.24
N ARG A 236 9.38 4.22 18.36
CA ARG A 236 10.04 2.91 18.36
C ARG A 236 9.32 1.91 17.49
N ASP A 237 7.98 1.88 17.58
CA ASP A 237 7.14 0.99 16.79
C ASP A 237 7.24 1.33 15.30
N ALA A 238 7.18 2.60 14.92
CA ALA A 238 7.35 3.04 13.53
C ALA A 238 8.74 2.66 12.97
N PHE A 239 9.79 2.81 13.78
CA PHE A 239 11.14 2.44 13.38
C PHE A 239 11.31 0.92 13.20
N ALA A 240 10.73 0.13 14.10
CA ALA A 240 10.70 -1.32 14.00
C ALA A 240 9.94 -1.75 12.73
N ILE A 241 8.74 -1.20 12.50
CA ILE A 241 7.92 -1.50 11.31
C ILE A 241 8.64 -1.15 10.01
N ALA A 242 9.27 0.03 9.92
CA ALA A 242 10.05 0.42 8.74
C ALA A 242 11.23 -0.54 8.50
N SER A 243 11.86 -1.01 9.57
CA SER A 243 12.91 -2.02 9.51
C SER A 243 12.37 -3.38 9.07
N ASP A 244 11.22 -3.79 9.59
CA ASP A 244 10.55 -5.04 9.23
C ASP A 244 10.17 -5.06 7.75
N MET A 245 9.66 -3.95 7.20
CA MET A 245 9.40 -3.82 5.76
C MET A 245 10.65 -4.14 4.94
N CYS A 246 11.80 -3.57 5.31
CA CYS A 246 13.09 -3.82 4.65
C CYS A 246 13.52 -5.29 4.79
N MET A 247 13.31 -5.91 5.94
CA MET A 247 13.70 -7.30 6.19
C MET A 247 12.81 -8.31 5.45
N THR A 248 11.62 -7.94 4.97
CA THR A 248 10.79 -8.82 4.12
C THR A 248 11.25 -8.92 2.67
N ILE A 249 12.13 -8.02 2.20
CA ILE A 249 12.41 -7.87 0.77
C ILE A 249 13.03 -9.13 0.16
N HIS A 250 13.97 -9.79 0.85
CA HIS A 250 14.59 -11.04 0.38
C HIS A 250 13.56 -12.09 -0.02
N TYR A 251 12.57 -12.33 0.83
CA TYR A 251 11.56 -13.33 0.54
C TYR A 251 10.63 -12.90 -0.59
N GLN A 252 10.21 -11.63 -0.61
CA GLN A 252 9.34 -11.10 -1.67
C GLN A 252 10.01 -11.06 -3.05
N SER A 253 11.32 -10.82 -3.12
CA SER A 253 12.03 -10.74 -4.40
C SER A 253 12.12 -12.07 -5.16
N LYS A 254 11.87 -13.20 -4.49
CA LYS A 254 11.81 -14.54 -5.10
C LYS A 254 10.66 -14.72 -6.11
N PHE A 255 9.61 -13.92 -6.01
CA PHE A 255 8.42 -14.10 -6.86
C PHE A 255 8.51 -13.28 -8.13
N GLU A 256 8.61 -13.92 -9.30
CA GLU A 256 8.75 -13.23 -10.59
C GLU A 256 7.45 -12.55 -11.07
N SER A 257 7.09 -11.40 -10.46
CA SER A 257 5.84 -10.67 -10.72
C SER A 257 6.05 -9.15 -10.73
N GLN A 258 5.58 -8.48 -11.78
CA GLN A 258 5.57 -7.00 -11.83
C GLN A 258 4.82 -6.38 -10.65
N GLY A 259 3.72 -6.99 -10.21
CA GLY A 259 2.93 -6.49 -9.09
C GLY A 259 3.69 -6.55 -7.76
N ILE A 260 4.47 -7.61 -7.54
CA ILE A 260 5.29 -7.77 -6.33
C ILE A 260 6.48 -6.81 -6.37
N ALA A 261 7.15 -6.66 -7.52
CA ALA A 261 8.23 -5.68 -7.66
C ALA A 261 7.74 -4.24 -7.40
N GLY A 262 6.56 -3.86 -7.92
CA GLY A 262 5.96 -2.56 -7.60
C GLY A 262 5.54 -2.43 -6.13
N PHE A 263 5.12 -3.52 -5.48
CA PHE A 263 4.81 -3.49 -4.05
C PHE A 263 6.08 -3.35 -3.18
N ILE A 264 7.18 -3.99 -3.56
CA ILE A 264 8.51 -3.77 -2.96
C ILE A 264 8.92 -2.30 -3.06
N GLU A 265 8.75 -1.69 -4.24
CA GLU A 265 9.01 -0.26 -4.46
C GLU A 265 8.19 0.63 -3.51
N LEU A 266 6.90 0.31 -3.30
CA LEU A 266 6.06 1.01 -2.31
C LEU A 266 6.58 0.86 -0.88
N LEU A 267 6.92 -0.36 -0.45
CA LEU A 267 7.43 -0.63 0.91
C LEU A 267 8.73 0.15 1.18
N LEU A 268 9.66 0.10 0.22
CA LEU A 268 10.95 0.79 0.32
C LEU A 268 10.78 2.30 0.32
N SER A 269 9.90 2.85 -0.51
CA SER A 269 9.62 4.29 -0.56
C SER A 269 9.03 4.80 0.75
N LEU A 270 8.11 4.04 1.36
CA LEU A 270 7.54 4.35 2.66
C LEU A 270 8.58 4.27 3.79
N ALA A 271 9.38 3.21 3.83
CA ALA A 271 10.43 3.04 4.83
C ALA A 271 11.52 4.12 4.70
N GLN A 272 11.99 4.40 3.49
CA GLN A 272 12.98 5.45 3.20
C GLN A 272 12.49 6.81 3.67
N ALA A 273 11.25 7.18 3.33
CA ALA A 273 10.69 8.47 3.73
C ALA A 273 10.65 8.65 5.26
N PHE A 274 10.35 7.58 6.00
CA PHE A 274 10.44 7.62 7.45
C PHE A 274 11.89 7.69 7.95
N PHE A 275 12.82 6.92 7.36
CA PHE A 275 14.23 6.98 7.73
C PHE A 275 14.85 8.36 7.48
N GLU A 276 14.42 9.06 6.42
CA GLU A 276 14.76 10.47 6.16
C GLU A 276 14.28 11.37 7.30
N GLU A 277 13.03 11.22 7.75
CA GLU A 277 12.48 12.01 8.86
C GLU A 277 13.23 11.82 10.18
N VAL A 278 13.72 10.61 10.44
CA VAL A 278 14.44 10.29 11.69
C VAL A 278 15.97 10.37 11.56
N GLY A 279 16.50 10.67 10.37
CA GLY A 279 17.95 10.82 10.13
C GLY A 279 18.73 9.51 10.16
N ALA A 280 18.12 8.38 9.79
CA ALA A 280 18.76 7.07 9.77
C ALA A 280 19.54 6.83 8.45
N PHE A 281 20.61 7.60 8.24
CA PHE A 281 21.34 7.69 6.96
C PHE A 281 21.79 6.35 6.36
N GLU A 282 22.27 5.40 7.17
CA GLU A 282 22.65 4.07 6.70
C GLU A 282 21.46 3.33 6.06
N LYS A 283 20.29 3.39 6.71
CA LYS A 283 19.06 2.77 6.22
C LYS A 283 18.51 3.48 4.99
N ILE A 284 18.67 4.80 4.89
CA ILE A 284 18.33 5.56 3.68
C ILE A 284 19.18 5.07 2.50
N GLY A 285 20.50 4.97 2.67
CA GLY A 285 21.40 4.48 1.62
C GLY A 285 21.09 3.04 1.21
N TRP A 286 20.74 2.18 2.17
CA TRP A 286 20.27 0.83 1.88
C TRP A 286 18.97 0.83 1.05
N CYS A 287 17.95 1.59 1.45
CA CYS A 287 16.68 1.66 0.71
C CYS A 287 16.89 2.12 -0.73
N GLN A 288 17.73 3.14 -0.95
CA GLN A 288 18.05 3.66 -2.28
C GLN A 288 18.73 2.61 -3.16
N ALA A 289 19.69 1.86 -2.62
CA ALA A 289 20.38 0.80 -3.36
C ALA A 289 19.41 -0.31 -3.79
N VAL A 290 18.53 -0.74 -2.87
CA VAL A 290 17.54 -1.78 -3.17
C VAL A 290 16.47 -1.27 -4.15
N LEU A 291 16.03 -0.01 -4.03
CA LEU A 291 15.11 0.62 -5.00
C LEU A 291 15.70 0.62 -6.41
N CYS A 292 16.98 0.98 -6.58
CA CYS A 292 17.64 0.89 -7.89
C CYS A 292 17.61 -0.53 -8.46
N ALA A 293 17.86 -1.55 -7.63
CA ALA A 293 17.78 -2.95 -8.04
C ALA A 293 16.35 -3.36 -8.44
N THR A 294 15.35 -2.98 -7.63
CA THR A 294 13.93 -3.23 -7.93
C THR A 294 13.49 -2.54 -9.23
N GLN A 295 13.96 -1.34 -9.52
CA GLN A 295 13.66 -0.64 -10.78
C GLN A 295 14.27 -1.35 -12.00
N LEU A 296 15.49 -1.89 -11.88
CA LEU A 296 16.09 -2.72 -12.92
C LEU A 296 15.25 -3.99 -13.16
N ARG A 297 14.79 -4.63 -12.09
CA ARG A 297 13.90 -5.80 -12.17
C ARG A 297 12.56 -5.45 -12.81
N ILE A 298 11.91 -4.36 -12.43
CA ILE A 298 10.65 -3.89 -13.05
C ILE A 298 10.85 -3.70 -14.55
N LYS A 299 11.96 -3.07 -14.96
CA LYS A 299 12.29 -2.88 -16.39
C LYS A 299 12.44 -4.21 -17.12
N ARG A 300 13.13 -5.19 -16.52
CA ARG A 300 13.27 -6.54 -17.06
C ARG A 300 11.91 -7.23 -17.18
N LEU A 301 11.11 -7.26 -16.12
CA LEU A 301 9.80 -7.91 -16.10
C LEU A 301 8.82 -7.30 -17.10
N ARG A 302 8.83 -5.98 -17.28
CA ARG A 302 8.00 -5.30 -18.30
C ARG A 302 8.36 -5.70 -19.73
N SER A 303 9.59 -6.16 -19.98
CA SER A 303 10.01 -6.65 -21.29
C SER A 303 9.60 -8.09 -21.57
N THR A 304 9.31 -8.88 -20.53
CA THR A 304 9.04 -10.33 -20.64
C THR A 304 7.62 -10.73 -20.26
N GLN A 305 6.90 -9.90 -19.50
CA GLN A 305 5.57 -10.23 -18.96
C GLN A 305 4.49 -9.25 -19.47
N PRO A 306 3.21 -9.71 -19.58
CA PRO A 306 2.10 -8.81 -19.84
C PRO A 306 1.92 -7.79 -18.71
N LYS A 307 1.25 -6.68 -19.00
CA LYS A 307 0.96 -5.65 -18.00
C LYS A 307 0.11 -6.22 -16.86
N THR A 308 0.43 -5.81 -15.64
CA THR A 308 -0.32 -6.18 -14.43
C THR A 308 -1.52 -5.26 -14.20
N LEU A 309 -2.61 -5.83 -13.65
CA LEU A 309 -3.75 -5.08 -13.11
C LEU A 309 -3.43 -4.40 -11.77
N CYS A 310 -2.45 -4.93 -11.03
CA CYS A 310 -2.02 -4.35 -9.76
C CYS A 310 -1.17 -3.11 -10.04
N ARG A 311 -1.74 -1.92 -9.81
CA ARG A 311 -1.08 -0.62 -9.98
C ARG A 311 -0.67 0.00 -8.64
N VAL A 312 -0.62 -0.79 -7.56
CA VAL A 312 -0.26 -0.30 -6.22
C VAL A 312 1.15 0.31 -6.20
N GLY A 313 2.09 -0.23 -6.98
CA GLY A 313 3.43 0.36 -7.12
C GLY A 313 3.45 1.77 -7.71
N ASP A 314 2.47 2.13 -8.54
CA ASP A 314 2.36 3.49 -9.09
C ASP A 314 2.02 4.53 -8.01
N LEU A 315 1.66 4.10 -6.80
CA LEU A 315 1.45 4.99 -5.65
C LEU A 315 2.72 5.21 -4.84
N ALA A 316 3.87 4.62 -5.18
CA ALA A 316 5.05 4.63 -4.32
C ALA A 316 5.45 6.04 -3.84
N ASP A 317 5.47 7.02 -4.74
CA ASP A 317 5.80 8.42 -4.42
C ASP A 317 4.72 9.08 -3.52
N ASP A 318 3.44 8.93 -3.86
CA ASP A 318 2.34 9.44 -3.05
C ASP A 318 2.34 8.81 -1.66
N PHE A 319 2.61 7.50 -1.59
CA PHE A 319 2.63 6.72 -0.36
C PHE A 319 3.86 7.05 0.50
N ALA A 320 4.98 7.43 -0.11
CA ALA A 320 6.15 7.92 0.62
C ALA A 320 5.80 9.13 1.51
N THR A 321 4.87 9.99 1.08
CA THR A 321 4.39 11.13 1.88
C THR A 321 3.69 10.71 3.19
N VAL A 322 3.26 9.45 3.30
CA VAL A 322 2.69 8.88 4.52
C VAL A 322 3.77 8.77 5.61
N GLY A 323 4.99 8.37 5.23
CA GLY A 323 6.14 8.27 6.13
C GLY A 323 6.70 9.62 6.59
N ARG A 324 6.38 10.72 5.88
CA ARG A 324 6.88 12.07 6.13
C ARG A 324 6.08 12.82 7.20
N PHE A 325 6.23 12.41 8.46
CA PHE A 325 5.37 12.91 9.54
C PHE A 325 5.63 14.37 9.96
N LYS A 326 6.80 14.97 9.66
CA LYS A 326 7.09 16.38 10.03
C LYS A 326 6.69 17.40 8.96
N MET A 327 6.36 16.97 7.74
CA MET A 327 6.05 17.89 6.63
C MET A 327 4.72 18.62 6.80
N SER A 328 4.69 19.96 6.88
CA SER A 328 3.42 20.70 7.05
C SER A 328 2.41 20.49 5.93
N ASN A 329 2.85 20.25 4.69
CA ASN A 329 1.97 19.89 3.57
C ASN A 329 2.52 18.66 2.81
N PRO A 330 1.96 17.46 3.02
CA PRO A 330 2.46 16.24 2.39
C PRO A 330 2.27 16.22 0.87
N HIS A 331 1.29 16.96 0.33
CA HIS A 331 1.00 17.01 -1.12
C HIS A 331 1.91 17.97 -1.91
N MET A 332 2.77 18.75 -1.26
CA MET A 332 3.71 19.68 -1.92
C MET A 332 5.03 19.01 -2.36
N ALA A 333 5.23 17.72 -2.06
CA ALA A 333 6.44 17.00 -2.48
C ALA A 333 6.50 16.85 -4.02
N ASP A 334 5.35 16.83 -4.68
CA ASP A 334 5.20 16.49 -6.10
C ASP A 334 5.43 17.69 -7.05
N GLU A 335 5.35 18.93 -6.55
CA GLU A 335 5.61 20.13 -7.36
C GLU A 335 7.07 20.26 -7.83
N ARG A 336 8.00 19.49 -7.25
CA ARG A 336 9.42 19.52 -7.65
C ARG A 336 9.74 18.68 -8.88
N HIS A 337 8.89 17.73 -9.27
CA HIS A 337 9.16 16.84 -10.42
C HIS A 337 8.55 17.32 -11.74
N VAL A 338 7.62 18.28 -11.73
CA VAL A 338 6.94 18.78 -12.94
C VAL A 338 7.83 19.67 -13.82
N LEU A 339 8.99 20.14 -13.32
CA LEU A 339 9.85 21.08 -14.07
C LEU A 339 10.92 20.43 -14.96
N VAL A 340 11.08 19.10 -14.93
CA VAL A 340 12.17 18.43 -15.66
C VAL A 340 11.63 17.21 -16.41
N GLU A 341 11.00 17.42 -17.56
CA GLU A 341 11.21 16.62 -18.80
C GLU A 341 10.14 16.94 -19.87
N ARG A 342 10.57 17.64 -20.93
CA ARG A 342 10.01 17.47 -22.28
C ARG A 342 11.13 16.90 -23.13
N PRO A 343 10.87 15.85 -23.92
CA PRO A 343 10.81 16.10 -25.35
C PRO A 343 9.68 15.37 -26.08
N SER A 344 9.21 16.09 -27.11
CA SER A 344 8.26 15.75 -28.17
C SER A 344 8.66 14.53 -29.03
N ARG A 345 7.68 13.69 -29.41
CA ARG A 345 7.54 13.14 -30.80
C ARG A 345 6.19 12.41 -31.03
N PRO A 346 5.76 12.24 -32.31
CA PRO A 346 4.35 12.13 -32.68
C PRO A 346 3.83 10.70 -32.80
N TYR A 347 2.52 10.60 -32.57
CA TYR A 347 1.66 9.43 -32.63
C TYR A 347 1.41 9.00 -34.09
N LYS A 348 1.54 7.69 -34.39
CA LYS A 348 0.94 7.06 -35.58
C LYS A 348 -0.04 5.99 -35.11
N SER A 349 -1.31 6.19 -35.43
CA SER A 349 -2.41 5.26 -35.16
C SER A 349 -2.59 4.30 -36.32
N ASP A 350 -2.54 2.99 -36.06
CA ASP A 350 -3.17 1.99 -36.92
C ASP A 350 -4.01 1.06 -36.04
N VAL A 351 -5.32 1.31 -36.02
CA VAL A 351 -6.33 0.49 -35.31
C VAL A 351 -7.25 -0.12 -36.35
N THR A 352 -7.03 -1.40 -36.66
CA THR A 352 -8.09 -2.28 -37.20
C THR A 352 -7.86 -3.69 -36.70
N ARG A 353 -8.46 -4.10 -35.56
CA ARG A 353 -8.69 -5.52 -35.27
C ARG A 353 -10.04 -5.79 -34.61
N ASN A 354 -10.60 -6.89 -35.10
CA ASN A 354 -11.97 -7.41 -35.05
C ASN A 354 -12.52 -7.66 -33.62
N PRO A 355 -13.76 -7.23 -33.29
CA PRO A 355 -14.35 -7.34 -31.94
C PRO A 355 -14.78 -8.75 -31.49
N GLU A 356 -14.77 -9.77 -32.37
CA GLU A 356 -15.34 -11.09 -32.04
C GLU A 356 -14.41 -12.07 -31.30
N THR A 357 -13.10 -11.77 -31.20
CA THR A 357 -12.17 -12.55 -30.36
C THR A 357 -12.19 -12.17 -28.87
N TRP A 358 -12.97 -11.16 -28.49
CA TRP A 358 -12.92 -10.53 -27.17
C TRP A 358 -13.67 -11.29 -26.08
N PHE A 359 -14.81 -11.91 -26.41
CA PHE A 359 -15.60 -12.65 -25.42
C PHE A 359 -14.94 -13.97 -24.98
N GLY A 360 -14.11 -14.58 -25.83
CA GLY A 360 -13.39 -15.82 -25.49
C GLY A 360 -12.27 -15.64 -24.47
N GLN A 361 -11.69 -14.44 -24.34
CA GLN A 361 -10.64 -14.15 -23.35
C GLN A 361 -11.19 -13.84 -21.96
N LEU A 362 -12.42 -13.31 -21.85
CA LEU A 362 -13.07 -13.00 -20.57
C LEU A 362 -13.33 -14.24 -19.70
N ILE A 363 -13.56 -15.41 -20.32
CA ILE A 363 -13.78 -16.67 -19.58
C ILE A 363 -12.45 -17.24 -19.04
N ARG A 364 -11.31 -16.94 -19.67
CA ARG A 364 -9.98 -17.40 -19.20
C ARG A 364 -9.40 -16.56 -18.05
N ILE A 365 -9.79 -15.29 -17.92
CA ILE A 365 -9.34 -14.40 -16.82
C ILE A 365 -9.87 -14.89 -15.46
N SER A 366 -11.02 -15.58 -15.43
CA SER A 366 -11.61 -16.18 -14.23
C SER A 366 -10.70 -17.21 -13.53
N ARG A 367 -9.79 -17.88 -14.26
CA ARG A 367 -8.85 -18.86 -13.67
C ARG A 367 -7.58 -18.25 -13.09
N ILE A 368 -7.24 -17.01 -13.43
CA ILE A 368 -6.05 -16.33 -12.88
C ILE A 368 -6.40 -15.60 -11.58
N LEU A 369 -7.66 -15.23 -11.38
CA LEU A 369 -8.16 -14.51 -10.20
C LEU A 369 -8.69 -15.42 -9.08
N SER A 370 -8.59 -16.74 -9.22
CA SER A 370 -8.99 -17.70 -8.18
C SER A 370 -7.83 -18.27 -7.36
N ASN A 371 -6.59 -17.89 -7.67
CA ASN A 371 -5.37 -18.34 -6.98
C ASN A 371 -4.53 -17.16 -6.44
N VAL A 372 -5.18 -16.03 -6.13
CA VAL A 372 -4.61 -14.93 -5.35
C VAL A 372 -5.55 -14.61 -4.20
#